data_AF-A0A2H6IEG5-F1
#
_entry.id   AF-A0A2H6IEG5-F1
#
_cell.length_a   1.000
_cell.length_b   1.000
_cell.length_c   1.000
_cell.angle_alpha   90.00
_cell.angle_beta   90.00
_cell.angle_gamma   90.00
#
_symmetry.space_group_name_H-M   'P 1'
#
loop_
_entity.id
_entity.type
_entity.pdbx_description
1 polymer ?
#
loop_
_entity_poly.entity_id
_entity_poly.type
_entity_poly.pdbx_seq_one_letter_code
_entity_poly.pdbx_strand_id
1 'polypeptide(L)'
;MSYHNGSVWPHDNAIIAYGLSSCGLSEHFIKVFSGIFDASLFMEFQRLPELFCGFQRRRGASPTLYPVACIPQTWAAGSLLLMLQASLRLGFESDKGRIIFRQPVLPEFLQQISLKNLTVAGKKSVDLLIRRYGEDVTIEVQRKPEDISVLIIK
;
A
#
# COMPACT_ATOMS: atom_id res chain seq x y z
N MET A 1 -22.30 -13.69 -11.62
CA MET A 1 -21.26 -13.49 -10.60
C MET A 1 -21.49 -14.47 -9.47
N SER A 2 -20.47 -15.16 -8.99
CA SER A 2 -20.53 -15.91 -7.72
C SER A 2 -19.35 -15.53 -6.82
N TYR A 3 -19.44 -15.93 -5.54
CA TYR A 3 -18.44 -15.63 -4.51
C TYR A 3 -16.98 -15.90 -4.94
N HIS A 4 -16.73 -16.94 -5.76
CA HIS A 4 -15.40 -17.32 -6.26
C HIS A 4 -15.24 -17.22 -7.79
N ASN A 5 -16.21 -16.66 -8.52
CA ASN A 5 -16.14 -16.57 -9.97
C ASN A 5 -16.44 -15.15 -10.44
N GLY A 6 -15.38 -14.35 -10.59
CA GLY A 6 -15.36 -12.97 -11.09
C GLY A 6 -15.48 -11.89 -10.00
N SER A 7 -15.29 -12.25 -8.73
CA SER A 7 -15.28 -11.33 -7.60
C SER A 7 -13.89 -10.74 -7.42
N VAL A 8 -13.84 -9.53 -6.87
CA VAL A 8 -12.60 -8.84 -6.53
C VAL A 8 -12.48 -8.82 -5.03
N TRP A 9 -11.43 -9.46 -4.54
CA TRP A 9 -11.09 -9.57 -3.13
C TRP A 9 -9.94 -8.63 -2.82
N PRO A 10 -10.14 -7.59 -1.99
CA PRO A 10 -9.07 -6.66 -1.62
C PRO A 10 -7.83 -7.37 -1.06
N HIS A 11 -8.04 -8.41 -0.25
CA HIS A 11 -6.99 -9.23 0.35
C HIS A 11 -6.10 -9.88 -0.72
N ASP A 12 -6.71 -10.61 -1.66
CA ASP A 12 -5.97 -11.34 -2.69
C ASP A 12 -5.23 -10.38 -3.61
N ASN A 13 -5.86 -9.24 -3.93
CA ASN A 13 -5.23 -8.17 -4.71
C ASN A 13 -4.05 -7.54 -3.97
N ALA A 14 -4.09 -7.44 -2.63
CA ALA A 14 -2.96 -6.94 -1.84
C ALA A 14 -1.76 -7.89 -1.89
N ILE A 15 -1.99 -9.21 -1.84
CA ILE A 15 -0.93 -10.21 -1.99
C ILE A 15 -0.33 -10.14 -3.41
N ILE A 16 -1.17 -10.08 -4.44
CA ILE A 16 -0.73 -9.93 -5.83
C ILE A 16 0.08 -8.64 -6.00
N ALA A 17 -0.42 -7.51 -5.51
CA ALA A 17 0.25 -6.22 -5.56
C ALA A 17 1.61 -6.25 -4.84
N TYR A 18 1.69 -6.91 -3.68
CA TYR A 18 2.95 -7.10 -2.96
C TYR A 18 3.98 -7.90 -3.78
N GLY A 19 3.53 -8.98 -4.44
CA GLY A 19 4.36 -9.77 -5.35
C GLY A 19 4.86 -8.96 -6.56
N LEU A 20 3.95 -8.26 -7.24
CA LEU A 20 4.28 -7.37 -8.36
C LEU A 20 5.32 -6.33 -7.96
N SER A 21 5.13 -5.69 -6.79
CA SER A 21 6.09 -4.72 -6.28
C SER A 21 7.45 -5.39 -5.98
N SER A 22 7.46 -6.55 -5.30
CA SER A 22 8.69 -7.26 -4.96
C SER A 22 9.48 -7.72 -6.20
N CYS A 23 8.80 -7.98 -7.33
CA CYS A 23 9.41 -8.33 -8.61
C CYS A 23 9.84 -7.12 -9.45
N GLY A 24 9.71 -5.88 -8.96
CA GLY A 24 10.07 -4.68 -9.72
C GLY A 24 9.01 -4.23 -10.73
N LEU A 25 7.83 -4.86 -10.78
CA LEU A 25 6.74 -4.54 -11.71
C LEU A 25 5.89 -3.36 -11.20
N SER A 26 6.53 -2.20 -11.03
CA SER A 26 5.96 -1.01 -10.38
C SER A 26 4.69 -0.50 -11.07
N GLU A 27 4.65 -0.49 -12.40
CA GLU A 27 3.47 -0.03 -13.16
C GLU A 27 2.22 -0.88 -12.89
N HIS A 28 2.39 -2.22 -12.86
CA HIS A 28 1.31 -3.14 -12.56
C HIS A 28 0.87 -3.04 -11.11
N PHE A 29 1.83 -2.89 -10.19
CA PHE A 29 1.56 -2.60 -8.78
C PHE A 29 0.71 -1.32 -8.63
N ILE A 30 1.14 -0.21 -9.23
CA ILE A 30 0.42 1.08 -9.17
C ILE A 30 -1.01 0.93 -9.69
N LYS A 31 -1.21 0.20 -10.80
CA LYS A 31 -2.52 -0.04 -11.39
C LYS A 31 -3.47 -0.76 -10.43
N VAL A 32 -2.99 -1.83 -9.77
CA VAL A 32 -3.79 -2.59 -8.79
C VAL A 32 -4.09 -1.73 -7.55
N PHE A 33 -3.06 -1.08 -6.99
CA PHE A 33 -3.24 -0.26 -5.79
C PHE A 33 -4.20 0.91 -6.03
N SER A 34 -4.05 1.62 -7.15
CA SER A 34 -4.97 2.71 -7.52
C SER A 34 -6.38 2.19 -7.75
N GLY A 35 -6.55 1.01 -8.35
CA GLY A 35 -7.88 0.41 -8.54
C GLY A 35 -8.57 0.05 -7.21
N ILE A 36 -7.85 -0.52 -6.25
CA ILE A 36 -8.39 -0.85 -4.92
C ILE A 36 -8.66 0.41 -4.09
N PHE A 37 -7.78 1.41 -4.15
CA PHE A 37 -8.01 2.71 -3.52
C PHE A 37 -9.24 3.40 -4.11
N ASP A 38 -9.35 3.48 -5.43
CA ASP A 38 -10.50 4.08 -6.10
C ASP A 38 -11.81 3.37 -5.74
N ALA A 39 -11.80 2.05 -5.61
CA ALA A 39 -12.96 1.28 -5.18
C ALA A 39 -13.39 1.66 -3.76
N SER A 40 -12.44 1.87 -2.83
CA SER A 40 -12.75 2.23 -1.44
C SER A 40 -13.49 3.57 -1.33
N LEU A 41 -13.24 4.50 -2.25
CA LEU A 41 -13.92 5.82 -2.28
C LEU A 41 -15.44 5.73 -2.46
N PHE A 42 -15.95 4.62 -3.00
CA PHE A 42 -17.39 4.38 -3.19
C PHE A 42 -18.02 3.55 -2.08
N MET A 43 -17.23 3.03 -1.13
CA MET A 43 -17.70 2.17 -0.06
C MET A 43 -18.15 2.98 1.14
N GLU A 44 -19.12 2.45 1.88
CA GLU A 44 -19.55 3.06 3.13
C GLU A 44 -18.36 3.21 4.10
N PHE A 45 -18.21 4.40 4.69
CA PHE A 45 -17.08 4.77 5.54
C PHE A 45 -15.69 4.55 4.93
N GLN A 46 -15.58 4.44 3.59
CA GLN A 46 -14.34 4.17 2.86
C GLN A 46 -13.64 2.88 3.30
N ARG A 47 -14.42 1.89 3.76
CA ARG A 47 -13.91 0.58 4.20
C ARG A 47 -14.07 -0.41 3.07
N LEU A 48 -13.00 -1.14 2.78
CA LEU A 48 -13.05 -2.21 1.79
C LEU A 48 -13.90 -3.38 2.32
N PRO A 49 -14.86 -3.89 1.53
CA PRO A 49 -15.60 -5.09 1.88
C PRO A 49 -14.71 -6.33 1.76
N GLU A 50 -15.20 -7.48 2.23
CA GLU A 50 -14.62 -8.79 1.92
C GLU A 50 -14.39 -8.99 0.42
N LEU A 51 -15.40 -8.68 -0.39
CA LEU A 51 -15.35 -8.73 -1.86
C LEU A 51 -16.38 -7.78 -2.49
N PHE A 52 -16.17 -7.47 -3.77
CA PHE A 52 -17.17 -6.84 -4.64
C PHE A 52 -17.16 -7.50 -6.03
N CYS A 53 -18.14 -7.21 -6.88
CA CYS A 53 -18.21 -7.81 -8.22
C CYS A 53 -17.16 -7.18 -9.16
N GLY A 54 -16.42 -8.02 -9.89
CA GLY A 54 -15.38 -7.61 -10.84
C GLY A 54 -15.90 -7.20 -12.22
N PHE A 55 -17.02 -6.47 -12.26
CA PHE A 55 -17.51 -5.91 -13.53
C PHE A 55 -16.63 -4.77 -14.02
N GLN A 56 -16.71 -4.50 -15.33
CA GLN A 56 -15.97 -3.41 -15.94
C GLN A 56 -16.31 -2.07 -15.28
N ARG A 57 -15.26 -1.30 -14.95
CA ARG A 57 -15.39 0.04 -14.39
C ARG A 57 -16.13 0.94 -15.37
N ARG A 58 -17.17 1.63 -14.89
CA ARG A 58 -17.92 2.66 -15.62
C ARG A 58 -17.67 4.01 -14.97
N ARG A 59 -17.41 5.04 -15.79
CA ARG A 59 -17.14 6.39 -15.28
C ARG A 59 -18.31 6.90 -14.46
N GLY A 60 -18.05 7.34 -13.22
CA GLY A 60 -19.07 7.88 -12.31
C GLY A 60 -19.95 6.83 -11.61
N ALA A 61 -19.73 5.53 -11.85
CA ALA A 61 -20.48 4.46 -11.17
C ALA A 61 -19.63 3.82 -10.06
N SER A 62 -20.29 3.47 -8.95
CA SER A 62 -19.69 2.65 -7.91
C SER A 62 -19.48 1.21 -8.38
N PRO A 63 -18.53 0.47 -7.77
CA PRO A 63 -18.45 -0.98 -7.96
C PRO A 63 -19.76 -1.65 -7.56
N THR A 64 -20.17 -2.67 -8.32
CA THR A 64 -21.34 -3.46 -7.93
C THR A 64 -21.00 -4.30 -6.71
N LEU A 65 -21.69 -4.03 -5.60
CA LEU A 65 -21.48 -4.75 -4.34
C LEU A 65 -21.93 -6.20 -4.45
N TYR A 66 -21.26 -7.07 -3.70
CA TYR A 66 -21.71 -8.45 -3.52
C TYR A 66 -22.71 -8.48 -2.35
N PRO A 67 -23.96 -8.97 -2.53
CA PRO A 67 -25.05 -8.74 -1.57
C PRO A 67 -24.82 -9.22 -0.12
N VAL A 68 -23.97 -10.23 0.06
CA VAL A 68 -23.71 -10.86 1.37
C VAL A 68 -22.25 -10.71 1.81
N ALA A 69 -21.51 -9.75 1.23
CA ALA A 69 -20.14 -9.48 1.64
C ALA A 69 -20.09 -8.94 3.08
N CYS A 70 -19.10 -9.39 3.84
CA CYS A 70 -18.85 -8.84 5.18
C CYS A 70 -18.20 -7.45 5.10
N ILE A 71 -18.68 -6.49 5.90
CA ILE A 71 -18.19 -5.10 5.93
C ILE A 71 -18.10 -4.60 7.39
N PRO A 72 -16.89 -4.32 7.92
CA PRO A 72 -15.58 -4.70 7.37
C PRO A 72 -15.27 -6.19 7.65
N GLN A 73 -14.53 -6.82 6.75
CA GLN A 73 -13.96 -8.14 6.96
C GLN A 73 -12.48 -8.02 7.38
N THR A 74 -12.06 -8.85 8.33
CA THR A 74 -10.74 -8.71 9.00
C THR A 74 -9.55 -8.77 8.03
N TRP A 75 -9.61 -9.58 6.97
CA TRP A 75 -8.54 -9.67 5.96
C TRP A 75 -8.53 -8.46 5.02
N ALA A 76 -9.72 -7.95 4.64
CA ALA A 76 -9.84 -6.74 3.82
C ALA A 76 -9.22 -5.51 4.51
N ALA A 77 -9.33 -5.40 5.84
CA ALA A 77 -8.78 -4.29 6.61
C ALA A 77 -7.25 -4.13 6.48
N GLY A 78 -6.50 -5.22 6.32
CA GLY A 78 -5.04 -5.20 6.16
C GLY A 78 -4.56 -4.87 4.75
N SER A 79 -5.45 -4.87 3.76
CA SER A 79 -5.09 -4.85 2.33
C SER A 79 -4.35 -3.57 1.93
N LEU A 80 -4.88 -2.40 2.31
CA LEU A 80 -4.27 -1.11 2.00
C LEU A 80 -2.95 -0.90 2.75
N LEU A 81 -2.81 -1.44 3.96
CA LEU A 81 -1.55 -1.36 4.72
C LEU A 81 -0.45 -2.19 4.07
N LEU A 82 -0.76 -3.39 3.58
CA LEU A 82 0.20 -4.22 2.84
C LEU A 82 0.59 -3.55 1.51
N MET A 83 -0.37 -2.96 0.78
CA MET A 83 -0.08 -2.22 -0.44
C MET A 83 0.76 -0.95 -0.17
N LEU A 84 0.54 -0.26 0.94
CA LEU A 84 1.37 0.86 1.38
C LEU A 84 2.81 0.41 1.69
N GLN A 85 2.98 -0.71 2.39
CA GLN A 85 4.30 -1.30 2.61
C GLN A 85 4.96 -1.69 1.28
N ALA A 86 4.19 -2.28 0.35
CA ALA A 86 4.65 -2.65 -0.98
C ALA A 86 5.05 -1.42 -1.81
N SER A 87 4.41 -0.26 -1.63
CA SER A 87 4.77 0.98 -2.32
C SER A 87 6.13 1.50 -1.87
N LEU A 88 6.42 1.39 -0.57
CA LEU A 88 7.68 1.82 0.01
C LEU A 88 8.82 0.80 -0.20
N ARG A 89 8.48 -0.48 -0.43
CA ARG A 89 9.42 -1.62 -0.45
C ARG A 89 10.39 -1.55 0.73
N LEU A 90 9.79 -1.27 1.89
CA LEU A 90 10.48 -1.01 3.14
C LEU A 90 11.07 -2.30 3.70
N GLY A 91 12.37 -2.28 3.99
CA GLY A 91 13.09 -3.37 4.64
C GLY A 91 13.98 -2.86 5.79
N PHE A 92 14.41 -3.78 6.64
CA PHE A 92 15.22 -3.48 7.82
C PHE A 92 16.42 -4.44 7.90
N GLU A 93 17.61 -3.89 8.11
CA GLU A 93 18.80 -4.64 8.58
C GLU A 93 19.01 -4.27 10.04
N SER A 94 18.21 -4.88 10.92
CA SER A 94 18.13 -4.51 12.35
C SER A 94 19.46 -4.67 13.09
N ASP A 95 20.27 -5.66 12.71
CA ASP A 95 21.63 -5.92 13.20
C ASP A 95 22.60 -4.78 12.89
N LYS A 96 22.39 -4.07 11.77
CA LYS A 96 23.20 -2.95 11.31
C LYS A 96 22.54 -1.59 11.53
N GLY A 97 21.37 -1.55 12.17
CA GLY A 97 20.60 -0.33 12.37
C GLY A 97 20.17 0.35 11.06
N ARG A 98 19.88 -0.40 9.99
CA ARG A 98 19.53 0.21 8.68
C ARG A 98 18.08 0.03 8.31
N ILE A 99 17.52 1.10 7.76
CA ILE A 99 16.23 1.13 7.09
C ILE A 99 16.50 1.24 5.60
N ILE A 100 15.88 0.37 4.80
CA ILE A 100 16.14 0.29 3.36
C ILE A 100 14.83 0.51 2.62
N PHE A 101 14.83 1.46 1.69
CA PHE A 101 13.79 1.65 0.69
C PHE A 101 14.35 1.21 -0.66
N ARG A 102 13.79 0.17 -1.27
CA ARG A 102 14.27 -0.36 -2.55
C ARG A 102 13.34 0.08 -3.66
N GLN A 103 13.71 1.03 -4.49
CA GLN A 103 12.89 1.55 -5.59
C GLN A 103 11.46 1.90 -5.12
N PRO A 104 11.33 2.73 -4.07
CA PRO A 104 10.01 3.12 -3.58
C PRO A 104 9.24 3.84 -4.68
N VAL A 105 7.96 3.55 -4.78
CA VAL A 105 7.05 4.13 -5.77
C VAL A 105 5.76 4.55 -5.09
N LEU A 106 5.26 5.74 -5.40
CA LEU A 106 3.98 6.24 -4.90
C LEU A 106 2.98 6.41 -6.05
N PRO A 107 1.75 5.86 -5.94
CA PRO A 107 0.69 6.12 -6.90
C PRO A 107 0.27 7.60 -6.85
N GLU A 108 -0.39 8.08 -7.90
CA GLU A 108 -0.77 9.49 -8.04
C GLU A 108 -1.68 10.00 -6.91
N PHE A 109 -2.55 9.15 -6.36
CA PHE A 109 -3.40 9.56 -5.23
C PHE A 109 -2.61 9.77 -3.92
N LEU A 110 -1.39 9.23 -3.83
CA LEU A 110 -0.57 9.23 -2.61
C LEU A 110 0.63 10.17 -2.75
N GLN A 111 0.40 11.45 -2.48
CA GLN A 111 1.41 12.50 -2.66
C GLN A 111 2.50 12.48 -1.56
N GLN A 112 2.16 12.02 -0.37
CA GLN A 112 3.03 12.08 0.80
C GLN A 112 2.70 10.97 1.79
N ILE A 113 3.73 10.41 2.44
CA ILE A 113 3.61 9.55 3.62
C ILE A 113 4.48 10.11 4.73
N SER A 114 3.90 10.28 5.92
CA SER A 114 4.66 10.60 7.14
C SER A 114 4.73 9.37 8.02
N LEU A 115 5.93 8.81 8.17
CA LEU A 115 6.20 7.75 9.14
C LEU A 115 6.70 8.42 10.42
N LYS A 116 5.93 8.31 11.49
CA LYS A 116 6.28 8.87 12.81
C LYS A 116 6.55 7.75 13.79
N ASN A 117 7.58 7.92 14.62
CA ASN A 117 7.99 6.96 15.62
C ASN A 117 8.20 5.55 15.04
N LEU A 118 8.75 5.45 13.83
CA LEU A 118 9.06 4.15 13.22
C LEU A 118 10.16 3.48 14.03
N THR A 119 9.80 2.46 14.79
CA THR A 119 10.70 1.77 15.69
C THR A 119 11.63 0.82 14.93
N VAL A 120 12.93 0.93 15.18
CA VAL A 120 14.00 0.13 14.55
C VAL A 120 14.95 -0.35 15.63
N ALA A 121 15.51 -1.56 15.47
CA ALA A 121 16.56 -2.10 16.35
C ALA A 121 16.26 -1.92 17.86
N GLY A 122 15.12 -2.44 18.33
CA GLY A 122 14.70 -2.35 19.73
C GLY A 122 13.80 -1.14 20.01
N LYS A 123 14.27 -0.17 20.80
CA LYS A 123 13.48 1.01 21.24
C LYS A 123 13.83 2.31 20.52
N LYS A 124 14.68 2.27 19.49
CA LYS A 124 15.06 3.45 18.72
C LYS A 124 13.97 3.78 17.72
N SER A 125 13.72 5.05 17.46
CA SER A 125 12.65 5.46 16.55
C SER A 125 13.10 6.56 15.59
N VAL A 126 12.58 6.52 14.37
CA VAL A 126 12.83 7.53 13.34
C VAL A 126 11.53 8.18 12.88
N ASP A 127 11.63 9.44 12.45
CA ASP A 127 10.57 10.13 11.73
C ASP A 127 11.04 10.40 10.31
N LEU A 128 10.26 9.90 9.34
CA LEU A 128 10.55 10.02 7.91
C LEU A 128 9.38 10.66 7.20
N LEU A 129 9.70 11.49 6.22
CA LEU A 129 8.73 12.10 5.34
C LEU A 129 9.06 11.69 3.90
N ILE A 130 8.16 10.91 3.31
CA ILE A 130 8.28 10.41 1.95
C ILE A 130 7.37 11.28 1.07
N ARG A 131 7.89 11.83 -0.02
CA ARG A 131 7.14 12.66 -0.97
C ARG A 131 7.29 12.13 -2.38
N ARG A 132 6.20 12.18 -3.14
CA ARG A 132 6.21 11.92 -4.58
C ARG A 132 6.76 13.16 -5.30
N TYR A 133 7.64 12.95 -6.29
CA TYR A 133 8.15 13.99 -7.18
C TYR A 133 8.19 13.46 -8.61
N GLY A 134 7.16 13.75 -9.40
CA GLY A 134 6.98 13.11 -10.71
C GLY A 134 6.83 11.61 -10.54
N GLU A 135 7.64 10.83 -11.25
CA GLU A 135 7.71 9.36 -11.13
C GLU A 135 8.66 8.89 -10.02
N ASP A 136 9.41 9.82 -9.43
CA ASP A 136 10.40 9.57 -8.40
C ASP A 136 9.81 9.78 -6.99
N VAL A 137 10.55 9.30 -5.99
CA VAL A 137 10.23 9.47 -4.58
C VAL A 137 11.43 10.08 -3.85
N THR A 138 11.16 11.08 -3.01
CA THR A 138 12.15 11.64 -2.09
C THR A 138 11.83 11.21 -0.66
N ILE A 139 12.88 11.01 0.15
CA ILE A 139 12.75 10.63 1.57
C ILE A 139 13.56 11.63 2.39
N GLU A 140 12.85 12.41 3.19
CA GLU A 140 13.40 13.38 4.13
C GLU A 140 13.46 12.74 5.53
N VAL A 141 14.64 12.79 6.15
CA VAL A 141 14.84 12.31 7.53
C VAL A 141 14.60 13.48 8.47
N GLN A 142 13.49 13.43 9.22
CA GLN A 142 13.10 14.50 10.14
C GLN A 142 13.68 14.29 11.53
N ARG A 143 13.75 13.04 11.98
CA ARG A 143 14.34 12.64 13.26
C ARG A 143 14.97 11.27 13.12
N LYS A 144 16.22 11.10 13.55
CA LYS A 144 16.91 9.80 13.51
C LYS A 144 18.03 9.76 14.55
N PRO A 145 18.19 8.66 15.32
CA PRO A 145 19.37 8.44 16.14
C PRO A 145 20.65 8.42 15.29
N GLU A 146 21.80 8.73 15.89
CA GLU A 146 23.07 8.82 15.16
C GLU A 146 23.45 7.48 14.49
N ASP A 147 23.20 6.37 15.17
CA ASP A 147 23.62 5.03 14.75
C ASP A 147 22.63 4.30 13.83
N ILE A 148 21.48 4.91 13.54
CA ILE A 148 20.54 4.39 12.53
C ILE A 148 20.90 4.99 11.17
N SER A 149 20.79 4.22 10.08
CA SER A 149 20.96 4.76 8.72
C SER A 149 19.72 4.50 7.87
N VAL A 150 19.44 5.41 6.93
CA VAL A 150 18.35 5.30 5.97
C VAL A 150 18.98 5.23 4.59
N LEU A 151 18.72 4.14 3.88
CA LEU A 151 19.26 3.86 2.55
C LEU A 151 18.13 3.81 1.54
N ILE A 152 18.36 4.46 0.39
CA ILE A 152 17.47 4.42 -0.76
C ILE A 152 18.25 3.76 -1.89
N ILE A 153 17.78 2.61 -2.36
CA ILE A 153 18.36 1.89 -3.49
C ILE A 153 17.45 2.18 -4.69
N LYS A 154 17.93 2.93 -5.68
CA LYS A 154 17.20 3.17 -6.93
C LYS A 154 17.40 2.04 -7.93
#